data_AF-A0A7W5JWT9-F1
#
_entry.id   AF-A0A7W5JWT9-F1
#
_cell.length_a   1.000
_cell.length_b   1.000
_cell.length_c   1.000
_cell.angle_alpha   90.00
_cell.angle_beta   90.00
_cell.angle_gamma   90.00
#
_symmetry.space_group_name_H-M   'P 1'
#
loop_
_entity.id
_entity.type
_entity.pdbx_description
1 polymer ?
#
loop_
_entity_poly.entity_id
_entity_poly.type
_entity_poly.pdbx_seq_one_letter_code
_entity_poly.pdbx_strand_id
1 'polypeptide(L)'
;MPRRYYTRRFLNRRGHLAGAYVLASVEDTSRRTGDRVYTETDFTVADCGRQISLDFDVDPECLANSLHKIDVLMSTLTSFRAALVEEGRLAAEREARVKAKKR
;
A
#
# COMPACT_ATOMS: atom_id res chain seq x y z
N MET A 1 -18.85 -12.56 -5.14
CA MET A 1 -18.36 -13.41 -4.03
C MET A 1 -18.39 -12.61 -2.74
N PRO A 2 -18.76 -13.21 -1.59
CA PRO A 2 -18.60 -12.53 -0.30
C PRO A 2 -17.11 -12.22 -0.06
N ARG A 3 -16.83 -11.07 0.54
CA ARG A 3 -15.47 -10.64 0.87
C ARG A 3 -15.30 -10.65 2.39
N ARG A 4 -14.25 -11.33 2.86
CA ARG A 4 -13.82 -11.28 4.26
C ARG A 4 -13.25 -9.90 4.59
N TYR A 5 -12.59 -9.29 3.62
CA TYR A 5 -12.08 -7.93 3.70
C TYR A 5 -12.17 -7.24 2.33
N TYR A 6 -12.52 -5.96 2.34
CA TYR A 6 -12.47 -5.11 1.16
C TYR A 6 -12.21 -3.67 1.56
N THR A 7 -11.24 -3.05 0.91
CA THR A 7 -11.04 -1.61 0.97
C THR A 7 -10.61 -1.07 -0.38
N ARG A 8 -11.04 0.15 -0.69
CA ARG A 8 -10.47 0.96 -1.75
C ARG A 8 -10.41 2.39 -1.25
N ARG A 9 -9.21 2.95 -1.17
CA ARG A 9 -8.96 4.30 -0.62
C ARG A 9 -8.08 5.09 -1.55
N PHE A 10 -8.47 6.34 -1.81
CA PHE A 10 -7.58 7.28 -2.48
C PHE A 10 -6.42 7.65 -1.56
N LEU A 11 -5.21 7.66 -2.12
CA LEU A 11 -3.98 8.00 -1.38
C LEU A 11 -3.79 9.51 -1.28
N ASN A 12 -4.27 10.23 -2.29
CA ASN A 12 -4.17 11.67 -2.36
C ASN A 12 -5.23 12.36 -1.50
N ARG A 13 -4.84 13.48 -0.87
CA ARG A 13 -5.77 14.37 -0.19
C ARG A 13 -6.71 15.04 -1.21
N ARG A 14 -7.88 15.51 -0.75
CA ARG A 14 -8.78 16.33 -1.58
C ARG A 14 -8.00 17.53 -2.14
N GLY A 15 -8.21 17.83 -3.42
CA GLY A 15 -7.50 18.90 -4.14
C GLY A 15 -6.28 18.44 -4.94
N HIS A 16 -5.87 17.17 -4.81
CA HIS A 16 -4.84 16.54 -5.64
C HIS A 16 -5.47 15.56 -6.65
N LEU A 17 -4.74 15.18 -7.71
CA LEU A 17 -5.22 14.28 -8.75
C LEU A 17 -5.76 12.97 -8.16
N ALA A 18 -6.97 12.57 -8.54
CA ALA A 18 -7.67 11.41 -8.00
C ALA A 18 -7.15 10.04 -8.48
N GLY A 19 -6.03 10.02 -9.23
CA GLY A 19 -5.50 8.82 -9.86
C GLY A 19 -4.80 7.84 -8.91
N ALA A 20 -4.49 8.26 -7.68
CA ALA A 20 -3.75 7.44 -6.73
C ALA A 20 -4.65 6.73 -5.72
N TYR A 21 -4.59 5.41 -5.64
CA TYR A 21 -5.40 4.60 -4.72
C TYR A 21 -4.68 3.34 -4.24
N VAL A 22 -5.13 2.82 -3.10
CA VAL A 22 -4.85 1.45 -2.63
C VAL A 22 -6.15 0.66 -2.62
N LEU A 23 -6.10 -0.57 -3.13
CA LEU A 23 -7.16 -1.55 -3.07
C LEU A 23 -6.62 -2.79 -2.37
N ALA A 24 -7.40 -3.36 -1.46
CA ALA A 24 -7.11 -4.65 -0.89
C ALA A 24 -8.40 -5.46 -0.68
N SER A 25 -8.41 -6.71 -1.11
CA SER A 25 -9.52 -7.65 -0.93
C SER A 25 -9.05 -9.04 -0.56
N VAL A 26 -9.85 -9.71 0.27
CA VAL A 26 -9.73 -11.13 0.58
C VAL A 26 -11.12 -11.74 0.47
N GLU A 27 -11.29 -12.75 -0.40
CA GLU A 27 -12.53 -13.52 -0.50
C GLU A 27 -12.88 -14.21 0.83
N ASP A 28 -14.17 -14.29 1.16
CA ASP A 28 -14.62 -15.16 2.25
C ASP A 28 -15.04 -16.52 1.70
N THR A 29 -14.19 -17.52 1.96
CA THR A 29 -14.42 -18.89 1.52
C THR A 29 -15.11 -19.77 2.58
N SER A 30 -15.55 -19.18 3.71
CA SER A 30 -16.13 -19.92 4.86
C SER A 30 -17.34 -20.81 4.54
N ARG A 31 -18.06 -20.52 3.45
CA ARG A 31 -19.24 -21.28 3.01
C ARG A 31 -18.95 -22.22 1.83
N ARG A 32 -17.70 -22.28 1.36
CA ARG A 32 -17.31 -23.14 0.24
C ARG A 32 -16.95 -24.52 0.75
N THR A 33 -17.31 -25.52 -0.05
CA THR A 33 -17.09 -26.95 0.25
C THR A 33 -16.29 -27.58 -0.88
N GLY A 34 -15.43 -28.53 -0.55
CA GLY A 34 -14.57 -29.24 -1.50
C GLY A 34 -13.09 -29.22 -1.09
N ASP A 35 -12.31 -30.12 -1.66
CA ASP A 35 -10.96 -30.45 -1.20
C ASP A 35 -9.92 -29.36 -1.53
N ARG A 36 -10.23 -28.50 -2.51
CA ARG A 36 -9.42 -27.36 -2.92
C ARG A 36 -10.31 -26.14 -3.13
N VAL A 37 -10.20 -25.17 -2.23
CA VAL A 37 -10.90 -23.90 -2.33
C VAL A 37 -9.90 -22.80 -2.65
N TYR A 38 -9.81 -22.41 -3.92
CA TYR A 38 -9.04 -21.24 -4.31
C TYR A 38 -9.67 -19.98 -3.72
N THR A 39 -8.83 -19.14 -3.09
CA THR A 39 -9.25 -17.88 -2.47
C THR A 39 -8.73 -16.73 -3.31
N GLU A 40 -9.61 -15.86 -3.77
CA GLU A 40 -9.21 -14.64 -4.47
C GLU A 40 -8.72 -13.58 -3.47
N THR A 41 -7.47 -13.14 -3.66
CA THR A 41 -6.85 -12.07 -2.89
C THR A 41 -6.30 -11.02 -3.84
N ASP A 42 -6.59 -9.75 -3.60
CA ASP A 42 -6.04 -8.65 -4.38
C ASP A 42 -5.37 -7.65 -3.45
N PHE A 43 -4.18 -7.21 -3.84
CA PHE A 43 -3.57 -6.00 -3.29
C PHE A 43 -3.01 -5.17 -4.44
N THR A 44 -3.45 -3.93 -4.55
CA THR A 44 -3.05 -3.03 -5.62
C THR A 44 -2.80 -1.64 -5.09
N VAL A 45 -1.66 -1.06 -5.46
CA VAL A 45 -1.34 0.36 -5.28
C VAL A 45 -1.18 0.97 -6.66
N ALA A 46 -1.90 2.05 -6.93
CA ALA A 46 -1.85 2.75 -8.22
C ALA A 46 -1.62 4.25 -8.03
N ASP A 47 -0.98 4.88 -9.02
CA ASP A 47 -0.78 6.33 -9.12
C ASP A 47 -0.67 6.78 -10.60
N CYS A 48 -1.68 7.52 -11.07
CA CYS A 48 -1.70 8.22 -12.37
C CYS A 48 -1.21 7.38 -13.57
N GLY A 49 -1.53 6.08 -13.59
CA GLY A 49 -1.17 5.13 -14.65
C GLY A 49 -0.08 4.11 -14.26
N ARG A 50 0.60 4.31 -13.13
CA ARG A 50 1.51 3.31 -12.55
C ARG A 50 0.72 2.41 -11.62
N GLN A 51 0.95 1.10 -11.68
CA GLN A 51 0.29 0.13 -10.83
C GLN A 51 1.28 -0.91 -10.35
N ILE A 52 1.19 -1.25 -9.07
CA ILE A 52 1.87 -2.38 -8.45
C ILE A 52 0.79 -3.30 -7.91
N SER A 53 0.83 -4.57 -8.31
CA SER A 53 -0.01 -5.64 -7.76
C SER A 53 0.89 -6.67 -7.08
N LEU A 54 0.47 -7.17 -5.93
CA LEU A 54 1.20 -8.19 -5.18
C LEU A 54 0.28 -9.36 -4.86
N ASP A 55 0.83 -10.57 -4.99
CA ASP A 55 0.11 -11.81 -4.72
C ASP A 55 0.32 -12.28 -3.27
N PHE A 56 -0.80 -12.58 -2.63
CA PHE A 56 -0.88 -13.02 -1.23
C PHE A 56 -1.70 -14.30 -1.12
N ASP A 57 -1.01 -15.43 -1.17
CA ASP A 57 -1.66 -16.73 -1.04
C ASP A 57 -2.03 -17.02 0.43
N VAL A 58 -3.17 -17.69 0.62
CA VAL A 58 -3.68 -18.14 1.93
C VAL A 58 -3.51 -19.64 2.13
N ASP A 59 -3.01 -20.36 1.12
CA ASP A 59 -2.69 -21.77 1.22
C ASP A 59 -1.71 -21.99 2.38
N PRO A 60 -1.87 -23.05 3.20
CA PRO A 60 -1.10 -23.22 4.44
C PRO A 60 0.42 -23.18 4.27
N GLU A 61 0.93 -23.65 3.12
CA GLU A 61 2.35 -23.63 2.79
C GLU A 61 2.89 -22.23 2.43
N CYS A 62 2.04 -21.35 1.91
CA CYS A 62 2.42 -20.02 1.44
C CYS A 62 2.05 -18.90 2.41
N LEU A 63 1.07 -19.13 3.31
CA LEU A 63 0.52 -18.11 4.20
C LEU A 63 1.61 -17.41 5.03
N ALA A 64 2.57 -18.17 5.58
CA ALA A 64 3.66 -17.59 6.36
C ALA A 64 4.50 -16.58 5.55
N ASN A 65 4.76 -16.89 4.27
CA ASN A 65 5.47 -15.99 3.36
C ASN A 65 4.61 -14.78 2.98
N SER A 66 3.31 -14.96 2.73
CA SER A 66 2.37 -13.86 2.48
C SER A 66 2.32 -12.87 3.64
N LEU A 67 2.25 -13.38 4.88
CA LEU A 67 2.29 -12.54 6.08
C LEU A 67 3.63 -11.83 6.23
N HIS A 68 4.74 -12.54 6.02
CA HIS A 68 6.07 -11.93 6.05
C HIS A 68 6.23 -10.78 5.03
N LYS A 69 5.72 -10.95 3.80
CA LYS A 69 5.70 -9.86 2.80
C LYS A 69 4.95 -8.63 3.33
N ILE A 70 3.81 -8.80 3.99
CA ILE A 70 3.04 -7.69 4.57
C ILE A 70 3.87 -6.98 5.66
N ASP A 71 4.50 -7.73 6.56
CA ASP A 71 5.33 -7.18 7.63
C ASP A 71 6.53 -6.38 7.09
N VAL A 72 7.17 -6.90 6.04
CA VAL A 72 8.27 -6.19 5.35
C VAL A 72 7.76 -4.91 4.70
N LEU A 73 6.59 -4.91 4.06
CA LEU A 73 6.00 -3.70 3.47
C LEU A 73 5.66 -2.67 4.55
N MET A 74 5.04 -3.09 5.64
CA MET A 74 4.65 -2.20 6.74
C MET A 74 5.87 -1.55 7.42
N SER A 75 6.89 -2.36 7.74
CA SER A 75 8.13 -1.86 8.35
C SER A 75 8.89 -0.93 7.41
N THR A 76 8.98 -1.29 6.13
CA THR A 76 9.65 -0.47 5.09
C THR A 76 8.93 0.86 4.89
N LEU A 77 7.60 0.87 4.75
CA LEU A 77 6.81 2.09 4.58
C LEU A 77 6.90 3.01 5.81
N THR A 78 6.97 2.43 7.01
CA THR A 78 7.14 3.18 8.26
C THR A 78 8.50 3.89 8.29
N SER A 79 9.58 3.16 8.00
CA SER A 79 10.93 3.73 7.91
C SER A 79 11.05 4.77 6.81
N PHE A 80 10.46 4.50 5.64
CA PHE A 80 10.45 5.43 4.51
C PHE A 80 9.72 6.73 4.86
N ARG A 81 8.59 6.66 5.57
CA ARG A 81 7.89 7.85 6.08
C ARG A 81 8.78 8.69 6.99
N ALA A 82 9.49 8.07 7.92
CA ALA A 82 10.39 8.79 8.82
C ALA A 82 11.51 9.51 8.04
N ALA A 83 12.12 8.82 7.07
CA ALA A 83 13.14 9.40 6.20
C ALA A 83 12.60 10.59 5.37
N LEU A 84 11.39 10.49 4.81
CA LEU A 84 10.75 11.57 4.07
C LEU A 84 10.50 12.83 4.92
N VAL A 85 10.13 12.65 6.19
CA VAL A 85 9.92 13.79 7.10
C VAL A 85 11.23 14.54 7.32
N GLU A 86 12.32 13.81 7.55
CA GLU A 86 13.62 14.43 7.79
C GLU A 86 14.16 15.12 6.54
N GLU A 87 14.09 14.47 5.38
CA GLU A 87 14.52 15.09 4.12
C GLU A 87 13.64 16.30 3.75
N GLY A 88 12.35 16.24 4.06
CA GLY A 88 11.43 17.38 3.90
C GLY A 88 11.85 18.61 4.72
N ARG A 89 12.34 18.40 5.96
CA ARG A 89 12.90 19.48 6.79
C ARG A 89 14.13 20.11 6.14
N LEU A 90 15.07 19.29 5.68
CA LEU A 90 16.28 19.76 5.00
C LEU A 90 15.95 20.51 3.69
N ALA A 91 14.95 20.04 2.94
CA ALA A 91 14.48 20.72 1.73
C ALA A 91 13.94 22.12 2.03
N ALA A 92 13.14 22.28 3.08
CA ALA A 92 12.62 23.57 3.51
C ALA A 92 13.74 24.54 3.96
N GLU A 93 14.75 24.05 4.68
CA GLU A 93 15.92 24.85 5.07
C GLU A 93 16.71 25.34 3.85
N ARG A 94 16.94 24.45 2.88
CA ARG A 94 17.60 24.83 1.62
C ARG A 94 16.80 25.91 0.89
N GLU A 95 15.48 25.77 0.79
CA GLU A 95 14.62 26.78 0.17
C GLU A 95 14.68 28.13 0.90
N ALA A 96 14.66 28.13 2.23
CA ALA A 96 14.76 29.34 3.04
C ALA A 96 16.11 30.06 2.84
N ARG A 97 17.22 29.32 2.78
CA ARG A 97 18.56 29.89 2.50
C ARG A 97 18.63 30.52 1.11
N VAL A 98 18.02 29.89 0.10
CA VAL A 98 17.95 30.46 -1.26
C VAL A 98 17.13 31.75 -1.27
N LYS A 99 15.99 31.80 -0.56
CA LYS A 99 15.16 33.02 -0.45
C LYS A 99 15.90 34.15 0.28
N ALA A 100 16.62 33.84 1.36
CA ALA A 100 17.38 34.83 2.13
C ALA A 100 18.52 35.47 1.32
N LYS A 101 19.18 34.70 0.44
CA LYS A 101 20.23 35.24 -0.46
C LYS A 101 19.70 36.09 -1.62
N LYS A 102 18.39 36.04 -1.90
CA LYS A 102 17.74 36.83 -2.96
C LYS A 102 17.14 38.16 -2.45
N ARG A 103 17.19 38.40 -1.14
CA ARG A 103 16.78 39.67 -0.50
C ARG A 103 18.02 40.49 -0.20
#